data_AF-A0A496RFL5-F1
#
_entry.id   AF-A0A496RFL5-F1
#
_cell.length_a   1.000
_cell.length_b   1.000
_cell.length_c   1.000
_cell.angle_alpha   90.00
_cell.angle_beta   90.00
_cell.angle_gamma   90.00
#
_symmetry.space_group_name_H-M   'P 1'
#
loop_
_entity.id
_entity.type
_entity.pdbx_description
1 polymer ?
#
loop_
_entity_poly.entity_id
_entity_poly.type
_entity_poly.pdbx_seq_one_letter_code
_entity_poly.pdbx_strand_id
1 'polypeptide(L)'
;MQLTILKAGNLRKRVFLLLVFIFVFLCLIAFSVFWLIKKYSVEKPVVPTEEPIKQTEYAPETKYVLDELLVKFKSGTSAETKSAIHNQLGGVVKETIPQLGIDIVKVSERELWKKLYAYQNNPFVEYAEFNSIIGFPPPSETDETDKGKSSFLNKDLIENEIVVIFKKGTPDSVIEQLHQQLGCSVKMEITPNFQIIEVPPDMLMETLKSYRESPYVENAELQYIW
;
A
#
# COMPACT_ATOMS: atom_id res chain seq x y z
N MET A 1 -47.00 -46.74 -40.64
CA MET A 1 -46.60 -45.79 -39.58
C MET A 1 -46.80 -46.47 -38.23
N GLN A 2 -45.80 -47.25 -37.79
CA GLN A 2 -45.87 -48.07 -36.57
C GLN A 2 -45.13 -47.32 -35.45
N LEU A 3 -45.87 -46.63 -34.57
CA LEU A 3 -45.28 -46.06 -33.36
C LEU A 3 -44.85 -47.20 -32.44
N THR A 4 -43.54 -47.31 -32.25
CA THR A 4 -42.92 -48.33 -31.42
C THR A 4 -43.30 -48.08 -29.95
N ILE A 5 -44.20 -48.92 -29.43
CA ILE A 5 -44.61 -48.92 -28.03
C ILE A 5 -43.41 -49.38 -27.19
N LEU A 6 -42.65 -48.41 -26.67
CA LEU A 6 -41.54 -48.65 -25.76
C LEU A 6 -42.06 -49.36 -24.50
N LYS A 7 -41.54 -50.57 -24.30
CA LYS A 7 -41.84 -51.51 -23.21
C LYS A 7 -41.70 -50.81 -21.84
N ALA A 8 -42.82 -50.35 -21.30
CA ALA A 8 -42.91 -49.46 -20.13
C ALA A 8 -42.22 -49.99 -18.85
N GLY A 9 -42.07 -51.31 -18.71
CA GLY A 9 -41.42 -51.93 -17.55
C GLY A 9 -39.92 -51.64 -17.42
N ASN A 10 -39.21 -51.43 -18.54
CA ASN A 10 -37.76 -51.17 -18.50
C ASN A 10 -37.41 -49.68 -18.32
N LEU A 11 -38.37 -48.78 -18.58
CA LEU A 11 -38.12 -47.34 -18.47
C LEU A 11 -37.94 -46.91 -17.01
N ARG A 12 -38.78 -47.41 -16.10
CA ARG A 12 -38.66 -47.10 -14.65
C ARG A 12 -37.32 -47.55 -14.07
N LYS A 13 -36.82 -48.72 -14.46
CA LYS A 13 -35.51 -49.23 -14.02
C LYS A 13 -34.36 -48.37 -14.54
N ARG A 14 -34.42 -47.92 -15.79
CA ARG A 14 -33.40 -47.04 -16.39
C ARG A 14 -33.39 -45.65 -15.75
N VAL A 15 -34.56 -45.07 -15.51
CA VAL A 15 -34.69 -43.78 -14.81
C VAL A 15 -34.16 -43.88 -13.38
N PHE A 16 -34.51 -44.93 -12.65
CA PHE A 16 -33.99 -45.17 -11.30
C PHE A 16 -32.46 -45.30 -11.29
N LEU A 17 -31.89 -46.09 -12.21
CA LEU A 17 -30.45 -46.28 -12.31
C LEU A 17 -29.70 -44.99 -12.68
N LEU A 18 -30.31 -44.15 -13.52
CA LEU A 18 -29.77 -42.83 -13.88
C LEU A 18 -29.79 -41.85 -12.69
N LEU A 19 -30.86 -41.85 -11.90
CA LEU A 19 -30.94 -41.03 -10.68
C LEU A 19 -29.89 -41.44 -9.64
N VAL A 20 -29.67 -42.74 -9.45
CA VAL A 20 -28.61 -43.25 -8.56
C VAL A 20 -27.24 -42.80 -9.05
N PHE A 21 -26.99 -42.87 -10.37
CA PHE A 21 -25.72 -42.43 -10.95
C PHE A 21 -25.46 -40.93 -10.75
N ILE A 22 -26.49 -40.09 -10.96
CA ILE A 22 -26.39 -38.64 -10.70
C ILE A 22 -26.10 -38.38 -9.22
N PHE A 23 -26.78 -39.08 -8.31
CA PHE A 23 -26.56 -38.90 -6.88
C PHE A 23 -25.11 -39.24 -6.47
N VAL A 24 -24.58 -40.37 -6.94
CA VAL A 24 -23.18 -40.76 -6.69
C VAL A 24 -22.21 -39.72 -7.26
N PHE A 25 -22.47 -39.22 -8.46
CA PHE A 25 -21.63 -38.20 -9.09
C PHE A 25 -21.61 -36.88 -8.30
N LEU A 26 -22.77 -36.42 -7.80
CA LEU A 26 -22.85 -35.24 -6.93
C LEU A 26 -22.09 -35.45 -5.60
N CYS A 27 -22.18 -36.64 -5.01
CA CYS A 27 -21.39 -36.98 -3.82
C CYS A 27 -19.87 -36.90 -4.09
N LEU A 28 -19.41 -37.34 -5.25
CA LEU A 28 -17.99 -37.26 -5.63
C LEU A 28 -17.52 -35.81 -5.81
N ILE A 29 -18.34 -34.95 -6.43
CA ILE A 29 -18.02 -33.52 -6.56
C ILE A 29 -17.93 -32.87 -5.18
N ALA A 30 -18.92 -33.11 -4.32
CA ALA A 30 -18.92 -32.55 -2.95
C ALA A 30 -17.70 -33.01 -2.15
N PHE A 31 -17.30 -34.27 -2.28
CA PHE A 31 -16.09 -34.80 -1.64
C PHE A 31 -14.81 -34.15 -2.19
N SER A 32 -14.73 -33.93 -3.51
CA SER A 32 -13.60 -33.24 -4.15
C SER A 32 -13.46 -31.79 -3.65
N VAL A 33 -14.57 -31.05 -3.58
CA VAL A 33 -14.59 -29.67 -3.06
C VAL A 33 -14.20 -29.64 -1.58
N PHE A 34 -14.73 -30.55 -0.76
CA PHE A 34 -14.37 -30.64 0.66
C PHE A 34 -12.88 -30.91 0.87
N TRP A 35 -12.30 -31.80 0.06
CA TRP A 35 -10.87 -32.08 0.10
C TRP A 35 -10.03 -30.87 -0.32
N LEU A 36 -10.49 -30.11 -1.32
CA LEU A 36 -9.85 -28.88 -1.77
C LEU A 36 -9.84 -27.80 -0.67
N ILE A 37 -10.98 -27.60 0.03
CA ILE A 37 -11.08 -26.63 1.14
C ILE A 37 -10.09 -26.97 2.25
N LYS A 38 -9.96 -28.26 2.63
CA LYS A 38 -8.97 -28.68 3.63
C LYS A 38 -7.53 -28.41 3.20
N LYS A 39 -7.22 -28.57 1.92
CA LYS A 39 -5.86 -28.32 1.39
C LYS A 39 -5.51 -26.82 1.36
N TYR A 40 -6.50 -25.95 1.20
CA TYR A 40 -6.31 -24.49 1.18
C TYR A 40 -6.58 -23.80 2.51
N SER A 41 -6.82 -24.53 3.61
CA SER A 41 -6.68 -23.98 4.96
C SER A 41 -5.19 -23.75 5.24
N VAL A 42 -4.69 -22.64 4.70
CA VAL A 42 -3.42 -22.03 5.07
C VAL A 42 -3.45 -21.86 6.58
N GLU A 43 -2.57 -22.57 7.28
CA GLU A 43 -2.30 -22.29 8.70
C GLU A 43 -2.05 -20.80 8.82
N LYS A 44 -2.87 -20.11 9.61
CA LYS A 44 -2.61 -18.70 9.93
C LYS A 44 -1.15 -18.63 10.39
N PRO A 45 -0.33 -17.73 9.81
CA PRO A 45 1.06 -17.61 10.23
C PRO A 45 1.06 -17.47 11.75
N VAL A 46 1.75 -18.38 12.41
CA VAL A 46 2.00 -18.31 13.85
C VAL A 46 2.79 -17.03 14.04
N VAL A 47 2.10 -15.96 14.40
CA VAL A 47 2.72 -14.73 14.89
C VAL A 47 3.56 -15.17 16.08
N PRO A 48 4.89 -15.06 16.02
CA PRO A 48 5.72 -15.38 17.16
C PRO A 48 5.20 -14.60 18.36
N THR A 49 4.94 -15.29 19.47
CA THR A 49 4.67 -14.64 20.74
C THR A 49 5.93 -13.88 21.13
N GLU A 50 6.03 -12.62 20.70
CA GLU A 50 7.04 -11.70 21.15
C GLU A 50 6.80 -11.46 22.65
N GLU A 51 7.78 -11.83 23.47
CA GLU A 51 7.89 -11.36 24.83
C GLU A 51 7.78 -9.83 24.85
N PRO A 52 7.20 -9.20 25.89
CA PRO A 52 6.99 -7.76 25.93
C PRO A 52 8.34 -7.05 25.93
N ILE A 53 8.81 -6.69 24.73
CA ILE A 53 9.96 -5.83 24.54
C ILE A 53 9.54 -4.49 25.11
N LYS A 54 10.16 -4.11 26.23
CA LYS A 54 10.03 -2.80 26.86
C LYS A 54 10.44 -1.76 25.82
N GLN A 55 9.47 -1.20 25.11
CA GLN A 55 9.69 -0.16 24.10
C GLN A 55 10.41 1.01 24.76
N THR A 56 11.72 1.10 24.56
CA THR A 56 12.43 2.38 24.64
C THR A 56 12.01 3.18 23.42
N GLU A 57 11.00 4.00 23.65
CA GLU A 57 10.46 5.06 22.81
C GLU A 57 11.55 6.09 22.47
N TYR A 58 12.38 5.76 21.46
CA TYR A 58 13.17 6.72 20.71
C TYR A 58 13.18 6.25 19.25
N ALA A 59 12.05 6.42 18.57
CA ALA A 59 12.05 6.43 17.12
C ALA A 59 12.75 7.75 16.70
N PRO A 60 13.92 7.71 16.03
CA PRO A 60 14.55 8.94 15.57
C PRO A 60 13.59 9.63 14.60
N GLU A 61 13.34 10.93 14.83
CA GLU A 61 12.64 11.80 13.89
C GLU A 61 13.32 11.67 12.52
N THR A 62 12.67 10.98 11.59
CA THR A 62 13.24 10.71 10.27
C THR A 62 13.02 11.95 9.43
N LYS A 63 14.02 12.82 9.39
CA LYS A 63 14.01 14.02 8.53
C LYS A 63 14.27 13.60 7.08
N TYR A 64 13.75 14.34 6.11
CA TYR A 64 14.01 14.12 4.69
C TYR A 64 14.36 15.44 3.98
N VAL A 65 15.05 15.35 2.86
CA VAL A 65 15.39 16.51 2.02
C VAL A 65 14.18 16.85 1.14
N LEU A 66 13.61 18.05 1.33
CA LEU A 66 12.30 18.46 0.80
C LEU A 66 12.20 18.51 -0.74
N ASP A 67 13.31 18.41 -1.46
CA ASP A 67 13.35 18.46 -2.92
C ASP A 67 14.04 17.25 -3.56
N GLU A 68 14.34 16.18 -2.82
CA GLU A 68 15.15 15.05 -3.32
C GLU A 68 14.48 13.68 -3.14
N LEU A 69 14.55 12.89 -4.21
CA LEU A 69 14.12 11.50 -4.25
C LEU A 69 15.30 10.59 -4.58
N LEU A 70 15.34 9.43 -3.96
CA LEU A 70 16.22 8.33 -4.36
C LEU A 70 15.44 7.44 -5.32
N VAL A 71 15.97 7.24 -6.53
CA VAL A 71 15.31 6.44 -7.57
C VAL A 71 16.26 5.35 -8.02
N LYS A 72 15.80 4.09 -7.96
CA LYS A 72 16.51 2.95 -8.53
C LYS A 72 15.72 2.37 -9.69
N PHE A 73 16.37 2.19 -10.83
CA PHE A 73 15.78 1.53 -11.99
C PHE A 73 16.05 0.03 -11.99
N LYS A 74 15.13 -0.72 -12.59
CA LYS A 74 15.30 -2.16 -12.83
C LYS A 74 16.55 -2.42 -13.66
N SER A 75 17.20 -3.54 -13.37
CA SER A 75 18.34 -4.03 -14.13
C SER A 75 18.01 -4.13 -15.63
N GLY A 76 18.93 -3.68 -16.48
CA GLY A 76 18.76 -3.66 -17.94
C GLY A 76 18.07 -2.40 -18.50
N THR A 77 17.59 -1.48 -17.66
CA THR A 77 17.08 -0.18 -18.12
C THR A 77 18.22 0.67 -18.69
N SER A 78 18.15 1.03 -19.98
CA SER A 78 19.19 1.82 -20.65
C SER A 78 19.29 3.24 -20.08
N ALA A 79 20.49 3.84 -20.15
CA ALA A 79 20.71 5.22 -19.70
C ALA A 79 19.80 6.23 -20.40
N GLU A 80 19.53 6.01 -21.69
CA GLU A 80 18.58 6.80 -22.49
C GLU A 80 17.16 6.71 -21.93
N THR A 81 16.70 5.50 -21.59
CA THR A 81 15.39 5.29 -20.97
C THR A 81 15.29 5.95 -19.60
N LYS A 82 16.34 5.84 -18.77
CA LYS A 82 16.39 6.53 -17.46
C LYS A 82 16.25 8.04 -17.63
N SER A 83 17.06 8.63 -18.52
CA SER A 83 17.03 10.07 -18.81
C SER A 83 15.66 10.50 -19.33
N ALA A 84 15.04 9.74 -20.24
CA ALA A 84 13.71 10.01 -20.75
C ALA A 84 12.65 10.01 -19.63
N ILE A 85 12.71 9.04 -18.71
CA ILE A 85 11.79 8.97 -17.56
C ILE A 85 11.99 10.17 -16.63
N HIS A 86 13.23 10.51 -16.28
CA HIS A 86 13.48 11.70 -15.45
C HIS A 86 12.93 12.96 -16.09
N ASN A 87 13.21 13.19 -17.38
CA ASN A 87 12.71 14.34 -18.12
C ASN A 87 11.18 14.36 -18.19
N GLN A 88 10.55 13.21 -18.46
CA GLN A 88 9.09 13.09 -18.51
C GLN A 88 8.44 13.42 -17.17
N LEU A 89 9.07 13.02 -16.06
CA LEU A 89 8.56 13.27 -14.71
C LEU A 89 8.98 14.64 -14.17
N GLY A 90 9.80 15.40 -14.90
CA GLY A 90 10.32 16.70 -14.46
C GLY A 90 11.32 16.58 -13.30
N GLY A 91 12.02 15.46 -13.21
CA GLY A 91 13.14 15.26 -12.29
C GLY A 91 14.47 15.59 -12.94
N VAL A 92 15.40 16.12 -12.14
CA VAL A 92 16.77 16.43 -12.56
C VAL A 92 17.73 15.61 -11.71
N VAL A 93 18.57 14.78 -12.35
CA VAL A 93 19.57 13.99 -11.61
C VAL A 93 20.61 14.94 -11.03
N LYS A 94 20.70 14.98 -9.70
CA LYS A 94 21.73 15.71 -8.95
C LYS A 94 23.02 14.90 -8.89
N GLU A 95 22.89 13.62 -8.58
CA GLU A 95 24.01 12.71 -8.38
C GLU A 95 23.55 11.28 -8.66
N THR A 96 24.46 10.42 -9.13
CA THR A 96 24.24 8.98 -9.23
C THR A 96 25.22 8.28 -8.31
N ILE A 97 24.75 7.31 -7.53
CA ILE A 97 25.57 6.42 -6.71
C ILE A 97 25.80 5.13 -7.53
N PRO A 98 26.90 5.02 -8.30
CA PRO A 98 27.00 4.00 -9.35
C PRO A 98 27.08 2.58 -8.78
N GLN A 99 27.64 2.44 -7.59
CA GLN A 99 27.79 1.16 -6.89
C GLN A 99 26.44 0.56 -6.48
N LEU A 100 25.42 1.40 -6.29
CA LEU A 100 24.06 0.98 -5.93
C LEU A 100 23.09 1.08 -7.12
N GLY A 101 23.47 1.79 -8.19
CA GLY A 101 22.61 2.08 -9.34
C GLY A 101 21.44 3.00 -9.00
N ILE A 102 21.63 3.88 -7.99
CA ILE A 102 20.63 4.81 -7.48
C ILE A 102 20.93 6.20 -8.01
N ASP A 103 19.90 6.89 -8.50
CA ASP A 103 19.94 8.29 -8.89
C ASP A 103 19.29 9.14 -7.78
N ILE A 104 20.01 10.16 -7.31
CA ILE A 104 19.47 11.23 -6.46
C ILE A 104 18.87 12.28 -7.39
N VAL A 105 17.55 12.42 -7.34
CA VAL A 105 16.78 13.23 -8.27
C VAL A 105 16.19 14.43 -7.55
N LYS A 106 16.50 15.64 -8.01
CA LYS A 106 15.83 16.86 -7.61
C LYS A 106 14.47 16.98 -8.29
N VAL A 107 13.46 17.36 -7.52
CA VAL A 107 12.10 17.65 -7.97
C VAL A 107 11.59 18.91 -7.27
N SER A 108 10.50 19.50 -7.78
CA SER A 108 9.86 20.62 -7.08
C SER A 108 9.32 20.14 -5.72
N GLU A 109 9.64 20.85 -4.63
CA GLU A 109 9.17 20.53 -3.26
C GLU A 109 7.65 20.35 -3.20
N ARG A 110 6.90 21.27 -3.83
CA ARG A 110 5.43 21.22 -3.92
C ARG A 110 4.88 20.01 -4.68
N GLU A 111 5.71 19.33 -5.46
CA GLU A 111 5.34 18.13 -6.20
C GLU A 111 6.07 16.88 -5.70
N LEU A 112 6.85 16.95 -4.62
CA LEU A 112 7.74 15.87 -4.16
C LEU A 112 7.00 14.53 -4.06
N TRP A 113 5.87 14.51 -3.34
CA TRP A 113 4.99 13.35 -3.21
C TRP A 113 4.45 12.87 -4.57
N LYS A 114 3.89 13.77 -5.36
CA LYS A 114 3.37 13.45 -6.71
C LYS A 114 4.45 12.82 -7.59
N LYS A 115 5.69 13.33 -7.55
CA LYS A 115 6.81 12.78 -8.31
C LYS A 115 7.24 11.43 -7.77
N LEU A 116 7.33 11.27 -6.45
CA LEU A 116 7.63 9.99 -5.80
C LEU A 116 6.70 8.89 -6.32
N TYR A 117 5.38 9.13 -6.29
CA TYR A 117 4.42 8.14 -6.81
C TYR A 117 4.55 7.93 -8.32
N ALA A 118 4.82 8.98 -9.09
CA ALA A 118 5.02 8.83 -10.53
C ALA A 118 6.23 7.94 -10.84
N TYR A 119 7.31 8.03 -10.05
CA TYR A 119 8.44 7.10 -10.14
C TYR A 119 8.05 5.69 -9.67
N GLN A 120 7.42 5.54 -8.50
CA GLN A 120 7.03 4.22 -7.97
C GLN A 120 6.08 3.44 -8.91
N ASN A 121 5.23 4.14 -9.65
CA ASN A 121 4.30 3.54 -10.61
C ASN A 121 4.91 3.30 -12.01
N ASN A 122 6.15 3.72 -12.26
CA ASN A 122 6.78 3.53 -13.56
C ASN A 122 7.29 2.08 -13.73
N PRO A 123 6.97 1.39 -14.84
CA PRO A 123 7.32 -0.02 -15.01
C PRO A 123 8.83 -0.32 -15.08
N PHE A 124 9.67 0.69 -15.34
CA PHE A 124 11.13 0.57 -15.38
C PHE A 124 11.80 0.90 -14.04
N VAL A 125 11.07 1.46 -13.08
CA VAL A 125 11.58 1.79 -11.75
C VAL A 125 11.44 0.55 -10.86
N GLU A 126 12.49 0.25 -10.11
CA GLU A 126 12.53 -0.83 -9.11
C GLU A 126 11.97 -0.33 -7.78
N TYR A 127 12.44 0.83 -7.31
CA TYR A 127 11.84 1.57 -6.21
C TYR A 127 12.17 3.06 -6.30
N ALA A 128 11.36 3.87 -5.61
CA ALA A 128 11.67 5.27 -5.33
C ALA A 128 11.22 5.61 -3.91
N GLU A 129 12.00 6.44 -3.22
CA GLU A 129 11.77 6.88 -1.84
C GLU A 129 12.30 8.30 -1.60
N PHE A 130 11.97 8.88 -0.45
CA PHE A 130 12.54 10.16 -0.02
C PHE A 130 14.02 10.03 0.31
N ASN A 131 14.79 11.09 0.06
CA ASN A 131 16.14 11.18 0.57
C ASN A 131 16.11 11.51 2.08
N SER A 132 16.05 10.47 2.93
CA SER A 132 15.99 10.60 4.39
C SER A 132 17.36 10.91 5.00
N ILE A 133 17.40 11.90 5.89
CA ILE A 133 18.53 12.23 6.75
C ILE A 133 18.39 11.42 8.04
N ILE A 134 19.13 10.32 8.14
CA ILE A 134 19.26 9.59 9.41
C ILE A 134 20.30 10.32 10.25
N GLY A 135 19.85 11.00 11.31
CA GLY A 135 20.74 11.47 12.35
C GLY A 135 21.31 10.27 13.07
N PHE A 136 22.61 10.00 12.91
CA PHE A 136 23.29 9.16 13.88
C PHE A 136 23.22 9.89 15.21
N PRO A 137 22.67 9.28 16.28
CA PRO A 137 22.86 9.87 17.58
C PRO A 137 24.36 10.04 17.77
N PRO A 138 24.83 11.19 18.32
CA PRO A 138 26.24 11.31 18.66
C PRO A 138 26.61 10.06 19.48
N PRO A 139 27.80 9.46 19.24
CA PRO A 139 28.24 8.32 20.03
C PRO A 139 28.03 8.71 21.48
N SER A 140 27.24 7.92 22.21
CA SER A 140 26.77 8.28 23.55
C SER A 140 27.95 8.83 24.33
N GLU A 141 27.97 10.16 24.52
CA GLU A 141 28.94 10.79 25.38
C GLU A 141 28.66 10.20 26.74
N THR A 142 29.53 9.29 27.18
CA THR A 142 29.62 8.93 28.58
C THR A 142 29.86 10.23 29.30
N ASP A 143 28.84 10.68 30.03
CA ASP A 143 28.80 11.73 31.04
C ASP A 143 29.97 12.73 30.96
N GLU A 144 29.71 13.94 30.47
CA GLU A 144 29.96 15.16 31.24
C GLU A 144 29.45 16.42 30.52
N THR A 145 28.34 16.93 31.04
CA THR A 145 28.02 18.36 31.20
C THR A 145 28.59 19.34 30.17
N ASP A 146 27.80 19.72 29.16
CA ASP A 146 27.80 21.12 28.74
C ASP A 146 26.44 21.60 28.21
N LYS A 147 26.06 22.80 28.67
CA LYS A 147 24.82 23.49 28.35
C LYS A 147 24.98 24.26 27.04
N GLY A 148 24.85 23.57 25.91
CA GLY A 148 24.83 24.20 24.59
C GLY A 148 23.55 23.89 23.83
N LYS A 149 22.53 24.76 23.94
CA LYS A 149 21.31 24.70 23.12
C LYS A 149 21.66 24.77 21.62
N SER A 150 21.63 23.64 20.93
CA SER A 150 21.61 23.60 19.46
C SER A 150 20.15 23.67 18.98
N SER A 151 19.70 24.91 18.79
CA SER A 151 18.49 25.26 18.07
C SER A 151 18.66 24.95 16.58
N PHE A 152 18.29 23.74 16.15
CA PHE A 152 18.10 23.41 14.73
C PHE A 152 16.65 22.93 14.50
N LEU A 153 15.71 23.87 14.61
CA LEU A 153 14.33 23.69 14.18
C LEU A 153 14.02 24.74 13.13
N ASN A 154 13.88 24.28 11.88
CA ASN A 154 13.16 25.03 10.86
C ASN A 154 11.67 24.75 11.10
N LYS A 155 10.90 25.79 11.40
CA LYS A 155 9.56 25.74 12.00
C LYS A 155 8.42 25.70 10.97
N ASP A 156 8.77 25.44 9.71
CA ASP A 156 7.85 25.59 8.56
C ASP A 156 7.46 24.25 7.92
N LEU A 157 7.68 23.13 8.62
CA LEU A 157 7.13 21.84 8.20
C LEU A 157 5.60 21.87 8.37
N ILE A 158 4.92 21.34 7.36
CA ILE A 158 3.47 21.40 7.17
C ILE A 158 2.82 20.45 8.17
N GLU A 159 2.80 20.84 9.44
CA GLU A 159 2.02 20.17 10.47
C GLU A 159 0.55 20.19 10.01
N ASN A 160 -0.14 19.03 10.07
CA ASN A 160 -1.60 18.85 9.87
C ASN A 160 -2.12 18.37 8.50
N GLU A 161 -1.27 17.79 7.63
CA GLU A 161 -1.74 17.14 6.40
C GLU A 161 -1.66 15.61 6.50
N ILE A 162 -2.77 14.92 6.21
CA ILE A 162 -2.79 13.47 6.04
C ILE A 162 -2.97 13.15 4.56
N VAL A 163 -2.14 12.26 4.05
CA VAL A 163 -2.31 11.71 2.71
C VAL A 163 -3.20 10.48 2.81
N VAL A 164 -4.31 10.49 2.08
CA VAL A 164 -5.11 9.29 1.85
C VAL A 164 -4.80 8.78 0.45
N ILE A 165 -4.23 7.58 0.41
CA ILE A 165 -3.90 6.89 -0.84
C ILE A 165 -4.96 5.83 -1.07
N PHE A 166 -5.81 6.01 -2.07
CA PHE A 166 -6.78 4.98 -2.43
C PHE A 166 -6.11 3.93 -3.32
N LYS A 167 -6.51 2.67 -3.16
CA LYS A 167 -6.09 1.61 -4.08
C LYS A 167 -6.62 1.87 -5.47
N LYS A 168 -5.88 1.43 -6.48
CA LYS A 168 -6.30 1.56 -7.88
C LYS A 168 -7.64 0.85 -8.09
N GLY A 169 -8.63 1.59 -8.58
CA GLY A 169 -9.97 1.06 -8.87
C GLY A 169 -10.94 1.14 -7.71
N THR A 170 -10.59 1.83 -6.62
CA THR A 170 -11.54 2.20 -5.57
C THR A 170 -12.70 2.99 -6.19
N PRO A 171 -13.97 2.57 -6.01
CA PRO A 171 -15.11 3.30 -6.55
C PRO A 171 -15.24 4.71 -5.95
N ASP A 172 -15.61 5.69 -6.75
CA ASP A 172 -15.80 7.09 -6.29
C ASP A 172 -16.77 7.19 -5.11
N SER A 173 -17.81 6.34 -5.07
CA SER A 173 -18.77 6.28 -3.96
C SER A 173 -18.12 5.90 -2.62
N VAL A 174 -17.04 5.10 -2.64
CA VAL A 174 -16.28 4.73 -1.43
C VAL A 174 -15.42 5.91 -0.97
N ILE A 175 -14.82 6.63 -1.91
CA ILE A 175 -14.03 7.84 -1.64
C ILE A 175 -14.92 8.91 -1.00
N GLU A 176 -16.09 9.17 -1.57
CA GLU A 176 -17.07 10.13 -1.04
C GLU A 176 -17.55 9.75 0.38
N GLN A 177 -17.87 8.48 0.60
CA GLN A 177 -18.30 8.00 1.93
C GLN A 177 -17.18 8.12 2.96
N LEU A 178 -15.93 7.85 2.57
CA LEU A 178 -14.81 8.02 3.47
C LEU A 178 -14.61 9.50 3.84
N HIS A 179 -14.71 10.43 2.90
CA HIS A 179 -14.64 11.86 3.22
C HIS A 179 -15.77 12.29 4.16
N GLN A 180 -17.00 11.84 3.90
CA GLN A 180 -18.14 12.15 4.76
C GLN A 180 -17.94 11.58 6.18
N GLN A 181 -17.37 10.38 6.30
CA GLN A 181 -17.10 9.74 7.59
C GLN A 181 -15.96 10.44 8.36
N LEU A 182 -14.91 10.86 7.66
CA LEU A 182 -13.74 11.50 8.28
C LEU A 182 -14.00 12.97 8.63
N GLY A 183 -15.00 13.61 8.01
CA GLY A 183 -15.30 15.02 8.23
C GLY A 183 -14.22 15.98 7.73
N CYS A 184 -13.31 15.48 6.88
CA CYS A 184 -12.16 16.23 6.37
C CYS A 184 -12.48 16.85 5.02
N SER A 185 -11.80 17.97 4.70
CA SER A 185 -11.86 18.58 3.38
C SER A 185 -10.67 18.12 2.54
N VAL A 186 -10.93 17.76 1.28
CA VAL A 186 -9.88 17.46 0.30
C VAL A 186 -9.18 18.77 -0.05
N LYS A 187 -7.92 18.89 0.34
CA LYS A 187 -7.10 20.08 0.06
C LYS A 187 -6.55 20.04 -1.36
N MET A 188 -6.14 18.84 -1.79
CA MET A 188 -5.55 18.63 -3.10
C MET A 188 -5.86 17.24 -3.63
N GLU A 189 -6.46 17.18 -4.82
CA GLU A 189 -6.59 15.94 -5.59
C GLU A 189 -5.43 15.87 -6.58
N ILE A 190 -4.51 14.91 -6.38
CA ILE A 190 -3.36 14.73 -7.28
C ILE A 190 -3.73 13.78 -8.42
N THR A 191 -4.48 12.73 -8.10
CA THR A 191 -5.12 11.81 -9.04
C THR A 191 -6.42 11.28 -8.42
N PRO A 192 -7.33 10.63 -9.18
CA PRO A 192 -8.55 10.06 -8.60
C PRO A 192 -8.29 9.07 -7.44
N ASN A 193 -7.12 8.42 -7.42
CA ASN A 193 -6.74 7.48 -6.35
C ASN A 193 -5.81 8.11 -5.30
N PHE A 194 -5.51 9.41 -5.37
CA PHE A 194 -4.56 10.05 -4.46
C PHE A 194 -5.04 11.44 -4.06
N GLN A 195 -5.37 11.58 -2.78
CA GLN A 195 -5.91 12.80 -2.23
C GLN A 195 -5.18 13.20 -0.96
N ILE A 196 -4.81 14.47 -0.87
CA ILE A 196 -4.31 15.08 0.36
C ILE A 196 -5.53 15.69 1.04
N ILE A 197 -5.83 15.19 2.24
CA ILE A 197 -6.87 15.75 3.10
C ILE A 197 -6.22 16.56 4.20
N GLU A 198 -6.77 17.74 4.43
CA GLU A 198 -6.40 18.55 5.58
C GLU A 198 -7.19 18.05 6.78
N VAL A 199 -6.47 17.68 7.84
CA VAL A 199 -7.09 17.19 9.08
C VAL A 199 -6.71 18.16 10.19
N PRO A 200 -7.69 18.86 10.80
CA PRO A 200 -7.41 19.72 11.94
C PRO A 200 -6.64 18.96 13.04
N PRO A 201 -5.61 19.56 13.67
CA PRO A 201 -4.77 18.87 14.65
C PRO A 201 -5.56 18.28 15.82
N ASP A 202 -6.64 18.93 16.24
CA ASP A 202 -7.54 18.48 17.30
C ASP A 202 -8.41 17.28 16.88
N MET A 203 -8.61 17.07 15.58
CA MET A 203 -9.36 15.95 15.02
C MET A 203 -8.47 14.76 14.61
N LEU A 204 -7.15 14.95 14.52
CA LEU A 204 -6.21 13.95 13.99
C LEU A 204 -6.46 12.55 14.56
N MET A 205 -6.42 12.40 15.89
CA MET A 205 -6.56 11.10 16.56
C MET A 205 -7.94 10.47 16.36
N GLU A 206 -8.99 11.28 16.27
CA GLU A 206 -10.36 10.81 16.03
C GLU A 206 -10.53 10.36 14.57
N THR A 207 -10.02 11.13 13.62
CA THR A 207 -9.99 10.80 12.19
C THR A 207 -9.26 9.48 11.94
N LEU A 208 -8.11 9.28 12.57
CA LEU A 208 -7.32 8.03 12.45
C LEU A 208 -8.04 6.82 13.04
N LYS A 209 -8.69 7.01 14.19
CA LYS A 209 -9.50 5.97 14.82
C LYS A 209 -10.69 5.61 13.92
N SER A 210 -11.42 6.61 13.44
CA SER A 210 -12.55 6.45 12.52
C SER A 210 -12.14 5.74 11.23
N TYR A 211 -10.98 6.09 10.67
CA TYR A 211 -10.41 5.41 9.51
C TYR A 211 -10.13 3.93 9.77
N ARG A 212 -9.46 3.60 10.90
CA ARG A 212 -9.13 2.22 11.25
C ARG A 212 -10.38 1.35 11.47
N GLU A 213 -11.46 1.95 11.96
CA GLU A 213 -12.74 1.30 12.17
C GLU A 213 -13.63 1.28 10.91
N SER A 214 -13.22 1.98 9.84
CA SER A 214 -13.98 2.05 8.60
C SER A 214 -13.98 0.71 7.87
N PRO A 215 -15.13 0.25 7.33
CA PRO A 215 -15.18 -0.93 6.47
C PRO A 215 -14.37 -0.74 5.17
N TYR A 216 -13.92 0.49 4.89
CA TYR A 216 -13.17 0.85 3.69
C TYR A 216 -11.65 0.91 3.90
N VAL A 217 -11.15 0.57 5.09
CA VAL A 217 -9.71 0.59 5.41
C VAL A 217 -8.87 -0.26 4.44
N GLU A 218 -9.46 -1.31 3.87
CA GLU A 218 -8.77 -2.15 2.87
C GLU A 218 -8.62 -1.46 1.51
N ASN A 219 -9.32 -0.36 1.25
CA ASN A 219 -9.34 0.35 -0.03
C ASN A 219 -8.48 1.61 -0.04
N ALA A 220 -7.88 1.96 1.10
CA ALA A 220 -6.96 3.08 1.18
C ALA A 220 -5.79 2.79 2.13
N GLU A 221 -4.80 3.68 2.14
CA GLU A 221 -3.69 3.70 3.08
C GLU A 221 -3.54 5.14 3.56
N LEU A 222 -3.49 5.34 4.89
CA LEU A 222 -3.18 6.64 5.48
C LEU A 222 -1.68 6.75 5.69
N GLN A 223 -1.09 7.80 5.14
CA GLN A 223 0.30 8.17 5.37
C GLN A 223 0.36 9.56 5.99
N TYR A 224 1.11 9.70 7.08
CA TYR A 224 1.34 10.98 7.74
C TYR A 224 2.46 11.71 7.02
N ILE A 225 2.24 13.00 6.79
CA ILE A 225 3.31 13.91 6.42
C ILE A 225 3.74 14.60 7.73
N TRP A 226 4.98 14.34 8.15
CA TRP A 226 5.65 15.08 9.22
C TRP A 226 6.57 16.14 8.60
#